data_AF-A0A1M5N685-F1
#
_entry.id   AF-A0A1M5N685-F1
#
_cell.length_a   1.000
_cell.length_b   1.000
_cell.length_c   1.000
_cell.angle_alpha   90.00
_cell.angle_beta   90.00
_cell.angle_gamma   90.00
#
_symmetry.space_group_name_H-M   'P 1'
#
loop_
_entity.id
_entity.type
_entity.pdbx_description
1 polymer ?
#
loop_
_entity_poly.entity_id
_entity_poly.type
_entity_poly.pdbx_seq_one_letter_code
_entity_poly.pdbx_strand_id
1 'polypeptide(L)'
;MSNKKSMPKKPVTAIHPDYTATAVELQFELLKQFAWLGSAIIGGIVILLQLDQITIGKHVYAALSCFAISIVVSVQGQDYLVNKLAEGKVLEELASRMKLIRMTAFSLICFGAGIIVSYFWKQ
;
A
#
# COMPACT_ATOMS: atom_id res chain seq x y z
N MET A 1 46.55 36.04 -12.00
CA MET A 1 46.14 34.70 -12.50
C MET A 1 45.84 33.82 -11.30
N SER A 2 44.56 33.69 -10.92
CA SER A 2 44.12 32.86 -9.79
C SER A 2 43.72 31.48 -10.29
N ASN A 3 44.46 30.47 -9.84
CA ASN A 3 44.30 29.07 -10.20
C ASN A 3 43.08 28.49 -9.46
N LYS A 4 41.96 28.31 -10.17
CA LYS A 4 40.77 27.59 -9.66
C LYS A 4 41.11 26.10 -9.54
N LYS A 5 41.57 25.72 -8.35
CA LYS A 5 41.69 24.32 -7.91
C LYS A 5 40.32 23.66 -8.06
N SER A 6 40.20 22.74 -9.02
CA SER A 6 39.02 21.91 -9.23
C SER A 6 38.70 21.16 -7.94
N MET A 7 37.50 21.39 -7.39
CA MET A 7 36.98 20.56 -6.31
C MET A 7 36.94 19.10 -6.79
N PRO A 8 37.40 18.13 -6.00
CA PRO A 8 37.14 16.74 -6.31
C PRO A 8 35.63 16.53 -6.26
N LYS A 9 35.01 16.16 -7.38
CA LYS A 9 33.68 15.55 -7.37
C LYS A 9 33.80 14.37 -6.41
N LYS A 10 33.15 14.47 -5.24
CA LYS A 10 32.99 13.31 -4.36
C LYS A 10 32.50 12.18 -5.27
N PRO A 11 33.19 11.03 -5.33
CA PRO A 11 32.61 9.88 -5.99
C PRO A 11 31.25 9.65 -5.34
N VAL A 12 30.23 9.40 -6.15
CA VAL A 12 28.94 8.91 -5.68
C VAL A 12 29.22 7.51 -5.12
N THR A 13 29.77 7.46 -3.91
CA THR A 13 30.17 6.25 -3.22
C THR A 13 28.91 5.57 -2.72
N ALA A 14 28.59 4.47 -3.40
CA ALA A 14 27.82 3.32 -2.95
C ALA A 14 26.73 3.59 -1.91
N ILE A 15 25.47 3.56 -2.35
CA ILE A 15 24.32 3.40 -1.46
C ILE A 15 24.60 2.17 -0.59
N HIS A 16 24.65 2.34 0.73
CA HIS A 16 24.88 1.24 1.67
C HIS A 16 23.84 0.14 1.41
N PRO A 17 24.25 -1.12 1.17
CA PRO A 17 23.32 -2.21 0.88
C PRO A 17 22.28 -2.40 2.01
N ASP A 18 22.63 -2.08 3.25
CA ASP A 18 21.70 -2.10 4.38
C ASP A 18 20.49 -1.18 4.20
N TYR A 19 20.68 0.05 3.72
CA TYR A 19 19.58 1.00 3.55
C TYR A 19 18.56 0.51 2.51
N THR A 20 19.04 -0.19 1.49
CA THR A 20 18.19 -0.74 0.44
C THR A 20 17.34 -1.91 0.93
N ALA A 21 17.93 -2.78 1.77
CA ALA A 21 17.19 -3.87 2.42
C ALA A 21 16.12 -3.32 3.36
N THR A 22 16.45 -2.32 4.19
CA THR A 22 15.49 -1.67 5.09
C THR A 22 14.34 -0.99 4.32
N ALA A 23 14.64 -0.32 3.22
CA ALA A 23 13.62 0.34 2.40
C ALA A 23 12.62 -0.67 1.80
N VAL A 24 13.10 -1.82 1.38
CA VAL A 24 12.31 -2.92 0.83
C VAL A 24 11.44 -3.58 1.89
N GLU A 25 12.02 -3.88 3.06
CA GLU A 25 11.29 -4.47 4.19
C GLU A 25 10.15 -3.55 4.63
N LEU A 26 10.40 -2.24 4.68
CA LEU A 26 9.35 -1.25 4.94
C LEU A 26 8.23 -1.29 3.88
N GLN A 27 8.55 -1.45 2.59
CA GLN A 27 7.51 -1.60 1.55
C GLN A 27 6.65 -2.85 1.77
N PHE A 28 7.28 -3.97 2.15
CA PHE A 28 6.61 -5.23 2.40
C PHE A 28 5.65 -5.12 3.60
N GLU A 29 6.15 -4.57 4.71
CA GLU A 29 5.35 -4.36 5.93
C GLU A 29 4.18 -3.39 5.68
N LEU A 30 4.35 -2.32 4.90
CA LEU A 30 3.24 -1.43 4.56
C LEU A 30 2.12 -2.16 3.79
N LEU A 31 2.46 -2.99 2.80
CA LEU A 31 1.45 -3.74 2.05
C LEU A 31 0.73 -4.77 2.92
N LYS A 32 1.46 -5.40 3.84
CA LYS A 32 0.88 -6.32 4.83
C LYS A 32 -0.10 -5.59 5.75
N GLN A 33 0.26 -4.39 6.21
CA GLN A 33 -0.62 -3.54 7.00
C GLN A 33 -1.90 -3.17 6.25
N PHE A 34 -1.84 -2.87 4.95
CA PHE A 34 -3.04 -2.59 4.16
C PHE A 34 -3.97 -3.81 4.03
N ALA A 35 -3.40 -5.01 3.83
CA ALA A 35 -4.19 -6.25 3.79
C ALA A 35 -4.86 -6.55 5.15
N TRP A 36 -4.12 -6.33 6.25
CA TRP A 36 -4.64 -6.49 7.61
C TRP A 36 -5.74 -5.48 7.92
N LEU A 37 -5.52 -4.21 7.58
CA LEU A 37 -6.51 -3.14 7.76
C LEU A 37 -7.80 -3.43 6.98
N GLY A 38 -7.68 -3.83 5.71
CA GLY A 38 -8.84 -4.22 4.90
C GLY A 38 -9.62 -5.39 5.53
N SER A 39 -8.91 -6.38 6.06
CA SER A 39 -9.52 -7.55 6.72
C SER A 39 -10.23 -7.16 8.02
N ALA A 40 -9.61 -6.30 8.84
CA ALA A 40 -10.19 -5.79 10.07
C ALA A 40 -11.46 -4.98 9.81
N ILE A 41 -11.47 -4.14 8.77
CA ILE A 41 -12.65 -3.36 8.38
C ILE A 41 -13.80 -4.29 7.93
N ILE A 42 -13.51 -5.30 7.11
CA ILE A 42 -14.51 -6.31 6.72
C ILE A 42 -15.08 -7.00 7.96
N GLY A 43 -14.24 -7.42 8.90
CA GLY A 43 -14.68 -7.99 10.18
C GLY A 43 -15.58 -7.05 10.98
N GLY A 44 -15.21 -5.77 11.07
CA GLY A 44 -16.04 -4.73 11.68
C GLY A 44 -17.40 -4.57 11.02
N ILE A 45 -17.46 -4.58 9.69
CA ILE A 45 -18.72 -4.53 8.92
C ILE A 45 -19.59 -5.76 9.25
N VAL A 46 -19.00 -6.96 9.31
CA VAL A 46 -19.74 -8.17 9.68
C VAL A 46 -20.32 -8.09 11.10
N ILE A 47 -19.60 -7.51 12.06
CA ILE A 47 -20.11 -7.27 13.41
C ILE A 47 -21.28 -6.27 13.38
N LEU A 48 -21.16 -5.18 12.61
CA LEU A 48 -22.23 -4.18 12.47
C LEU A 48 -23.50 -4.76 11.83
N LEU A 49 -23.36 -5.70 10.91
CA LEU A 49 -24.48 -6.48 10.35
C LEU A 49 -25.13 -7.37 11.42
N GLN A 50 -24.33 -8.02 12.28
CA GLN A 50 -24.86 -8.86 13.37
C GLN A 50 -25.60 -8.06 14.45
N LEU A 51 -25.17 -6.81 14.69
CA LEU A 51 -25.81 -5.90 15.63
C LEU A 51 -27.02 -5.16 15.04
N ASP A 52 -27.44 -5.50 13.82
CA ASP A 52 -28.54 -4.87 13.06
C ASP A 52 -28.40 -3.34 12.93
N GLN A 53 -27.16 -2.82 13.03
CA GLN A 53 -26.88 -1.39 12.86
C GLN A 53 -26.84 -0.99 11.38
N ILE A 54 -26.56 -1.97 10.50
CA ILE A 54 -26.48 -1.79 9.05
C ILE A 54 -27.31 -2.88 8.39
N THR A 55 -28.10 -2.53 7.38
CA THR A 55 -28.82 -3.52 6.57
C THR A 55 -27.99 -3.97 5.37
N ILE A 56 -28.02 -5.28 5.07
CA ILE A 56 -27.39 -5.83 3.88
C ILE A 56 -28.05 -5.20 2.64
N GLY A 57 -27.29 -4.38 1.94
CA GLY A 57 -27.74 -3.68 0.75
C GLY A 57 -26.60 -3.45 -0.25
N LYS A 58 -26.94 -2.89 -1.41
CA LYS A 58 -25.99 -2.66 -2.52
C LYS A 58 -24.74 -1.87 -2.08
N HIS A 59 -24.91 -0.92 -1.16
CA HIS A 59 -23.80 -0.12 -0.62
C HIS A 59 -22.80 -0.93 0.20
N VAL A 60 -23.29 -1.86 1.04
CA VAL A 60 -22.44 -2.73 1.87
C VAL A 60 -21.66 -3.70 0.97
N TYR A 61 -22.32 -4.29 -0.03
CA TYR A 61 -21.63 -5.15 -1.01
C TYR A 61 -20.57 -4.38 -1.81
N ALA A 62 -20.87 -3.16 -2.25
CA ALA A 62 -19.90 -2.32 -2.94
C ALA A 62 -18.67 -2.03 -2.05
N ALA A 63 -18.89 -1.62 -0.79
CA ALA A 63 -17.80 -1.36 0.15
C ALA A 63 -16.96 -2.62 0.43
N LEU A 64 -17.60 -3.76 0.71
CA LEU A 64 -16.93 -5.05 0.92
C LEU A 64 -16.06 -5.43 -0.29
N SER A 65 -16.57 -5.22 -1.51
CA SER A 65 -15.80 -5.49 -2.73
C SER A 65 -14.57 -4.59 -2.85
N CYS A 66 -14.66 -3.31 -2.49
CA CYS A 66 -13.52 -2.40 -2.48
C CYS A 66 -12.44 -2.87 -1.47
N PHE A 67 -12.83 -3.27 -0.27
CA PHE A 67 -11.88 -3.80 0.72
C PHE A 67 -11.26 -5.12 0.27
N ALA A 68 -12.04 -6.04 -0.29
CA ALA A 68 -11.54 -7.30 -0.82
C ALA A 68 -10.53 -7.08 -1.96
N ILE A 69 -10.84 -6.20 -2.91
CA ILE A 69 -9.91 -5.85 -4.00
C ILE A 69 -8.64 -5.21 -3.44
N SER A 70 -8.74 -4.34 -2.44
CA SER A 70 -7.57 -3.74 -1.80
C SER A 70 -6.64 -4.78 -1.17
N ILE A 71 -7.20 -5.82 -0.54
CA ILE A 71 -6.42 -6.92 0.03
C ILE A 71 -5.70 -7.67 -1.10
N VAL A 72 -6.42 -8.02 -2.17
CA VAL A 72 -5.82 -8.73 -3.32
C VAL A 72 -4.70 -7.92 -3.96
N VAL A 73 -4.89 -6.63 -4.20
CA VAL A 73 -3.85 -5.73 -4.73
C VAL A 73 -2.64 -5.67 -3.79
N SER A 74 -2.88 -5.67 -2.48
CA SER A 74 -1.81 -5.61 -1.47
C SER A 74 -1.00 -6.90 -1.41
N VAL A 75 -1.65 -8.07 -1.54
CA VAL A 75 -1.00 -9.39 -1.63
C VAL A 75 -0.22 -9.52 -2.93
N GLN A 76 -0.82 -9.18 -4.07
CA GLN A 76 -0.12 -9.19 -5.36
C GLN A 76 1.07 -8.23 -5.38
N GLY A 77 0.98 -7.10 -4.68
CA GLY A 77 2.10 -6.17 -4.49
C GLY A 77 3.27 -6.78 -3.74
N GLN A 78 2.99 -7.63 -2.73
CA GLN A 78 4.02 -8.35 -1.99
C GLN A 78 4.70 -9.40 -2.88
N ASP A 79 3.91 -10.19 -3.61
CA ASP A 79 4.44 -11.19 -4.55
C ASP A 79 5.29 -10.53 -5.64
N TYR A 80 4.83 -9.39 -6.18
CA TYR A 80 5.59 -8.61 -7.15
C TYR A 80 6.93 -8.12 -6.56
N LEU A 81 6.91 -7.60 -5.34
CA LEU A 81 8.12 -7.13 -4.65
C LEU A 81 9.14 -8.27 -4.47
N VAL A 82 8.70 -9.41 -3.94
CA VAL A 82 9.56 -10.59 -3.70
C VAL A 82 10.14 -11.13 -5.01
N ASN A 83 9.32 -11.28 -6.04
CA ASN A 83 9.78 -11.76 -7.34
C ASN A 83 10.82 -10.83 -7.98
N LYS A 84 10.64 -9.51 -7.86
CA LYS A 84 11.56 -8.53 -8.43
C LYS A 84 12.87 -8.41 -7.66
N LEU A 85 12.84 -8.67 -6.35
CA LEU A 85 14.04 -8.83 -5.53
C LEU A 85 14.82 -10.08 -5.92
N ALA A 86 14.15 -11.22 -6.13
CA ALA A 86 14.79 -12.45 -6.58
C ALA A 86 15.44 -12.31 -7.96
N GLU A 87 14.87 -11.48 -8.85
CA GLU A 87 15.42 -11.13 -10.16
C GLU A 87 16.60 -10.13 -10.12
N GLY A 88 16.90 -9.52 -8.97
CA GLY A 88 18.00 -8.54 -8.83
C GLY A 88 17.77 -7.21 -9.57
N LYS A 89 16.51 -6.82 -9.84
CA LYS A 89 16.20 -5.60 -10.61
C LYS A 89 16.48 -4.30 -9.85
N VAL A 90 16.72 -3.23 -10.61
CA VAL A 90 17.01 -1.87 -10.11
C VAL A 90 15.89 -1.35 -9.20
N LEU A 91 16.28 -0.94 -7.99
CA LEU A 91 15.37 -0.55 -6.89
C LEU A 91 14.53 0.70 -7.19
N GLU A 92 14.99 1.62 -8.04
CA GLU A 92 14.23 2.84 -8.37
C GLU A 92 12.96 2.56 -9.18
N GLU A 93 13.03 1.64 -10.15
CA GLU A 93 11.85 1.25 -10.94
C GLU A 93 10.86 0.47 -10.07
N LEU A 94 11.38 -0.35 -9.16
CA LEU A 94 10.61 -1.07 -8.16
C LEU A 94 9.88 -0.09 -7.23
N ALA A 95 10.58 0.90 -6.66
CA ALA A 95 10.00 1.88 -5.75
C ALA A 95 8.85 2.68 -6.39
N SER A 96 8.99 3.06 -7.66
CA SER A 96 7.96 3.80 -8.41
C SER A 96 6.68 2.96 -8.60
N ARG A 97 6.82 1.70 -9.01
CA ARG A 97 5.66 0.78 -9.16
C ARG A 97 5.03 0.45 -7.81
N MET A 98 5.84 0.24 -6.77
CA MET A 98 5.36 -0.03 -5.41
C MET A 98 4.61 1.16 -4.82
N LYS A 99 5.03 2.40 -5.12
CA LYS A 99 4.26 3.60 -4.77
C LYS A 99 2.88 3.59 -5.41
N LEU A 100 2.78 3.19 -6.67
CA LEU A 100 1.51 3.12 -7.40
C LEU A 100 0.58 2.05 -6.80
N ILE A 101 1.09 0.83 -6.56
CA ILE A 101 0.32 -0.26 -5.94
C ILE A 101 -0.23 0.16 -4.56
N ARG A 102 0.62 0.78 -3.73
CA ARG A 102 0.21 1.30 -2.41
C ARG A 102 -0.86 2.38 -2.53
N MET A 103 -0.70 3.32 -3.46
CA MET A 103 -1.68 4.38 -3.68
C MET A 103 -3.04 3.79 -4.11
N THR A 104 -3.04 2.80 -5.02
CA THR A 104 -4.26 2.11 -5.43
C THR A 104 -4.93 1.38 -4.27
N ALA A 105 -4.18 0.62 -3.47
CA ALA A 105 -4.72 -0.07 -2.30
C ALA A 105 -5.32 0.93 -1.29
N PHE A 106 -4.58 2.00 -0.98
CA PHE A 106 -5.06 3.05 -0.07
C PHE A 106 -6.32 3.75 -0.59
N SER A 107 -6.36 4.09 -1.89
CA SER A 107 -7.54 4.70 -2.50
C SER A 107 -8.77 3.80 -2.42
N LEU A 108 -8.62 2.48 -2.61
CA LEU A 108 -9.72 1.52 -2.47
C LEU A 108 -10.23 1.44 -1.02
N ILE A 109 -9.34 1.46 -0.03
CA ILE A 109 -9.71 1.49 1.39
C ILE A 109 -10.48 2.78 1.70
N CYS A 110 -9.95 3.93 1.30
CA CYS A 110 -10.61 5.23 1.52
C CYS A 110 -11.98 5.28 0.83
N PHE A 111 -12.10 4.76 -0.39
CA PHE A 111 -13.35 4.73 -1.12
C PHE A 111 -14.38 3.80 -0.47
N GLY A 112 -13.98 2.59 -0.09
CA GLY A 112 -14.84 1.65 0.65
C GLY A 112 -15.32 2.23 1.98
N ALA A 113 -14.42 2.86 2.74
CA ALA A 113 -14.77 3.52 4.00
C ALA A 113 -15.73 4.70 3.78
N GLY A 114 -15.50 5.51 2.73
CA GLY A 114 -16.38 6.60 2.35
C GLY A 114 -17.81 6.14 2.03
N ILE A 115 -17.97 5.01 1.34
CA ILE A 115 -19.29 4.42 1.08
C ILE A 115 -20.00 4.08 2.39
N ILE A 116 -19.33 3.40 3.32
CA ILE A 116 -19.91 3.03 4.63
C ILE A 116 -20.29 4.26 5.44
N VAL A 117 -19.40 5.26 5.54
CA VAL A 117 -19.68 6.50 6.28
C VAL A 117 -20.86 7.25 5.65
N SER A 118 -20.92 7.33 4.32
CA SER A 118 -22.04 7.98 3.63
C SER A 118 -23.38 7.26 3.84
N TYR A 119 -23.34 5.95 4.04
CA TYR A 119 -24.52 5.15 4.36
C TYR A 119 -25.02 5.46 5.78
N PHE A 120 -24.11 5.51 6.76
CA PHE A 120 -24.44 5.91 8.14
C PHE A 120 -25.04 7.32 8.23
N TRP A 121 -24.57 8.27 7.43
CA TRP A 121 -25.07 9.65 7.49
C TRP A 121 -26.48 9.81 6.89
N LYS A 122 -26.92 8.87 6.04
CA LYS A 122 -28.24 8.91 5.39
C LYS A 122 -29.33 8.18 6.18
N GLN A 123 -28.95 7.38 7.17
CA GLN A 123 -29.83 6.59 8.02
C GLN A 123 -30.39 7.46 9.14
#